data_AF-R7QC45-F1
#
_entry.id   AF-R7QC45-F1
#
_cell.length_a   1.000
_cell.length_b   1.000
_cell.length_c   1.000
_cell.angle_alpha   90.00
_cell.angle_beta   90.00
_cell.angle_gamma   90.00
#
_symmetry.space_group_name_H-M   'P 1'
#
loop_
_entity.id
_entity.type
_entity.pdbx_description
1 polymer ?
#
loop_
_entity_poly.entity_id
_entity_poly.type
_entity_poly.pdbx_seq_one_letter_code
_entity_poly.pdbx_strand_id
1 'polypeptide(L)'
;MNSLPTTLATNRPCESNFHKAEHAEKISTGLGARKMMRPAFVNFTTHRLPKASQQIRRVACSTSRPQVVAVSDMRIGHGFDLHRLEPGLPLILGGVALEHDRGCAGHSDGDAVYHCVVDAVLGALSLPDIGQLFPDTDSRFKDCESHVFMTAAYERMQKKGFKIGNIDVTIILERPKLSPHKALIRQNIADLLHVDIENVNVKAKTHEKVDAIGENRAVSVHAVTLLVSDHETAAPAAAEVIAEASAGKAVTERLLGLVGDRTKAIQNVTQNGNRTKLFSKGRQKIAQKVGEEAVEVVIDATSDNIEGVIKESADLLYHLNVLWADVGVKPDDVWAELESREGTSGIKEKASRPV
;
A
#
# COMPACT_ATOMS: atom_id res chain seq x y z
N MET A 1 -10.87 23.85 -70.26
CA MET A 1 -9.53 23.56 -70.81
C MET A 1 -8.58 23.54 -69.63
N ASN A 2 -8.42 22.40 -68.98
CA ASN A 2 -7.36 21.38 -69.19
C ASN A 2 -6.19 21.66 -68.22
N SER A 3 -5.66 20.71 -67.45
CA SER A 3 -6.08 19.31 -67.20
C SER A 3 -5.25 18.75 -66.03
N LEU A 4 -5.85 17.96 -65.14
CA LEU A 4 -5.10 17.04 -64.26
C LEU A 4 -4.41 15.96 -65.12
N PRO A 5 -3.42 15.23 -64.56
CA PRO A 5 -3.80 13.90 -64.12
C PRO A 5 -3.23 13.46 -62.76
N THR A 6 -4.03 12.62 -62.11
CA THR A 6 -3.75 11.72 -60.98
C THR A 6 -2.66 10.69 -61.29
N THR A 7 -2.14 10.05 -60.22
CA THR A 7 -1.54 8.68 -60.07
C THR A 7 -0.06 8.65 -59.65
N LEU A 8 0.43 7.68 -58.86
CA LEU A 8 -0.23 6.56 -58.13
C LEU A 8 0.46 6.33 -56.76
N ALA A 9 0.09 5.27 -56.02
CA ALA A 9 0.74 4.83 -54.79
C ALA A 9 1.63 3.59 -54.99
N THR A 10 2.68 3.45 -54.17
CA THR A 10 3.32 2.15 -53.87
C THR A 10 3.54 1.99 -52.36
N ASN A 11 3.68 0.74 -51.92
CA ASN A 11 3.34 0.28 -50.58
C ASN A 11 4.53 -0.46 -49.94
N ARG A 12 4.70 -0.35 -48.61
CA ARG A 12 5.53 -1.21 -47.72
C ARG A 12 7.07 -1.18 -47.92
N PRO A 13 7.87 -1.80 -47.02
CA PRO A 13 7.91 -1.51 -45.58
C PRO A 13 9.36 -1.32 -45.07
N CYS A 14 9.55 -0.81 -43.84
CA CYS A 14 10.86 -0.82 -43.20
C CYS A 14 11.11 -2.21 -42.57
N GLU A 15 11.80 -3.10 -43.29
CA GLU A 15 12.12 -4.43 -42.77
C GLU A 15 13.29 -4.42 -41.78
N SER A 16 13.16 -5.29 -40.79
CA SER A 16 14.15 -5.57 -39.75
C SER A 16 15.43 -6.19 -40.31
N ASN A 17 16.59 -5.80 -39.76
CA ASN A 17 17.78 -6.65 -39.79
C ASN A 17 18.53 -6.60 -38.44
N PHE A 18 18.10 -7.45 -37.51
CA PHE A 18 18.95 -7.88 -36.40
C PHE A 18 20.04 -8.81 -36.97
N HIS A 19 21.29 -8.38 -36.96
CA HIS A 19 22.42 -9.30 -37.19
C HIS A 19 22.89 -9.89 -35.87
N LYS A 20 22.76 -11.22 -35.77
CA LYS A 20 23.40 -12.01 -34.72
C LYS A 20 24.92 -11.98 -34.93
N ALA A 21 25.67 -11.78 -33.85
CA ALA A 21 27.09 -12.05 -33.79
C ALA A 21 27.36 -13.06 -32.66
N GLU A 22 27.20 -14.35 -32.97
CA GLU A 22 27.86 -15.40 -32.19
C GLU A 22 29.27 -15.57 -32.73
N HIS A 23 30.29 -15.34 -31.89
CA HIS A 23 31.65 -15.79 -32.17
C HIS A 23 32.16 -16.56 -30.95
N ALA A 24 32.13 -17.89 -31.07
CA ALA A 24 32.84 -18.78 -30.17
C ALA A 24 34.27 -18.95 -30.68
N GLU A 25 35.27 -18.76 -29.81
CA GLU A 25 36.64 -19.16 -30.09
C GLU A 25 37.15 -20.12 -29.01
N LYS A 26 37.45 -21.35 -29.43
CA LYS A 26 38.15 -22.34 -28.63
C LYS A 26 39.65 -22.18 -28.88
N ILE A 27 40.46 -22.07 -27.83
CA ILE A 27 41.89 -22.39 -27.92
C ILE A 27 42.23 -23.49 -26.93
N SER A 28 43.04 -24.43 -27.41
CA SER A 28 43.27 -25.75 -26.84
C SER A 28 44.71 -25.92 -26.36
N THR A 29 44.88 -26.62 -25.24
CA THR A 29 46.04 -27.49 -24.88
C THR A 29 47.48 -26.94 -24.91
N GLY A 30 48.20 -27.05 -23.78
CA GLY A 30 49.66 -26.97 -23.71
C GLY A 30 50.22 -27.46 -22.36
N LEU A 31 50.87 -28.63 -22.35
CA LEU A 31 51.38 -29.34 -21.15
C LEU A 31 52.46 -28.60 -20.33
N GLY A 32 52.54 -28.90 -19.03
CA GLY A 32 53.71 -28.56 -18.19
C GLY A 32 53.66 -29.15 -16.77
N ALA A 33 54.09 -30.40 -16.58
CA ALA A 33 53.98 -31.11 -15.30
C ALA A 33 55.01 -30.64 -14.24
N ARG A 34 54.57 -30.38 -12.99
CA ARG A 34 55.45 -30.29 -11.80
C ARG A 34 54.87 -30.93 -10.54
N LYS A 35 55.37 -32.16 -10.30
CA LYS A 35 55.75 -32.81 -9.02
C LYS A 35 54.93 -32.49 -7.75
N MET A 36 54.27 -33.53 -7.21
CA MET A 36 53.67 -33.53 -5.87
C MET A 36 54.69 -33.23 -4.75
N MET A 37 54.26 -32.50 -3.71
CA MET A 37 54.94 -32.45 -2.41
C MET A 37 53.89 -32.46 -1.28
N ARG A 38 54.07 -33.35 -0.30
CA ARG A 38 53.13 -33.55 0.82
C ARG A 38 53.29 -32.41 1.86
N PRO A 39 52.21 -31.92 2.49
CA PRO A 39 52.33 -31.12 3.72
C PRO A 39 52.82 -32.01 4.87
N ALA A 40 53.74 -31.49 5.69
CA ALA A 40 54.29 -32.20 6.83
C ALA A 40 53.32 -32.18 8.04
N PHE A 41 53.22 -33.30 8.73
CA PHE A 41 52.65 -33.35 10.08
C PHE A 41 53.60 -32.66 11.06
N VAL A 42 53.13 -31.65 11.78
CA VAL A 42 53.86 -31.04 12.91
C VAL A 42 53.05 -31.32 14.18
N ASN A 43 53.58 -32.19 15.04
CA ASN A 43 52.98 -32.47 16.33
C ASN A 43 53.15 -31.27 17.26
N PHE A 44 52.06 -30.73 17.80
CA PHE A 44 52.09 -29.78 18.90
C PHE A 44 51.71 -30.47 20.22
N THR A 45 52.61 -30.34 21.19
CA THR A 45 52.57 -30.98 22.50
C THR A 45 51.43 -30.42 23.36
N THR A 46 50.75 -31.30 24.11
CA THR A 46 49.60 -30.94 24.95
C THR A 46 50.00 -30.26 26.26
N HIS A 47 50.24 -28.95 26.24
CA HIS A 47 50.34 -28.18 27.47
C HIS A 47 48.97 -28.05 28.16
N ARG A 48 48.82 -28.70 29.33
CA ARG A 48 47.68 -28.52 30.23
C ARG A 48 47.64 -27.08 30.75
N LEU A 49 46.57 -26.35 30.44
CA LEU A 49 46.21 -25.12 31.14
C LEU A 49 45.46 -25.45 32.45
N PRO A 50 45.59 -24.62 33.50
CA PRO A 50 44.97 -24.89 34.81
C PRO A 50 43.45 -24.72 34.76
N LYS A 51 42.73 -25.47 35.60
CA LYS A 51 41.28 -25.37 35.78
C LYS A 51 40.89 -24.06 36.49
N ALA A 52 40.83 -22.95 35.76
CA ALA A 52 40.14 -21.76 36.24
C ALA A 52 38.63 -21.99 36.22
N SER A 53 37.99 -21.84 37.37
CA SER A 53 36.54 -21.97 37.55
C SER A 53 35.81 -20.80 36.88
N GLN A 54 35.57 -20.89 35.57
CA GLN A 54 34.69 -19.95 34.88
C GLN A 54 33.23 -20.27 35.23
N GLN A 55 32.74 -19.54 36.24
CA GLN A 55 31.34 -19.44 36.57
C GLN A 55 30.61 -18.81 35.38
N ILE A 56 30.00 -19.64 34.53
CA ILE A 56 29.23 -19.18 33.37
C ILE A 56 28.02 -18.41 33.90
N ARG A 57 28.16 -17.08 34.01
CA ARG A 57 27.01 -16.19 34.09
C ARG A 57 26.20 -16.41 32.82
N ARG A 58 25.06 -17.08 32.94
CA ARG A 58 23.99 -17.00 31.94
C ARG A 58 23.57 -15.53 31.86
N VAL A 59 24.19 -14.78 30.96
CA VAL A 59 23.57 -13.56 30.45
C VAL A 59 22.27 -14.03 29.80
N ALA A 60 21.15 -13.71 30.44
CA ALA A 60 19.86 -13.89 29.81
C ALA A 60 19.84 -12.95 28.60
N CYS A 61 20.13 -13.50 27.42
CA CYS A 61 19.90 -12.81 26.16
C CYS A 61 18.41 -12.51 26.12
N SER A 62 18.04 -11.24 26.35
CA SER A 62 16.65 -10.82 26.25
C SER A 62 16.22 -11.07 24.82
N THR A 63 15.36 -12.06 24.60
CA THR A 63 14.77 -12.35 23.30
C THR A 63 13.73 -11.29 22.98
N SER A 64 14.18 -10.04 22.80
CA SER A 64 13.44 -9.05 22.04
C SER A 64 13.31 -9.64 20.64
N ARG A 65 12.12 -10.17 20.33
CA ARG A 65 11.76 -10.58 18.97
C ARG A 65 12.16 -9.42 18.03
N PRO A 66 12.75 -9.69 16.86
CA PRO A 66 12.87 -8.64 15.86
C PRO A 66 11.45 -8.11 15.63
N GLN A 67 11.26 -6.82 15.91
CA GLN A 67 10.04 -6.11 15.53
C GLN A 67 9.98 -6.23 14.01
N VAL A 68 9.05 -7.03 13.51
CA VAL A 68 8.72 -7.00 12.09
C VAL A 68 8.05 -5.65 11.89
N VAL A 69 8.85 -4.66 11.48
CA VAL A 69 8.32 -3.37 11.06
C VAL A 69 7.43 -3.69 9.86
N ALA A 70 6.12 -3.64 10.05
CA ALA A 70 5.18 -3.71 8.95
C ALA A 70 5.55 -2.56 8.02
N VAL A 71 6.08 -2.90 6.84
CA VAL A 71 6.37 -1.90 5.83
C VAL A 71 5.01 -1.43 5.34
N SER A 72 4.60 -0.23 5.75
CA SER A 72 3.42 0.43 5.18
C SER A 72 3.53 0.39 3.67
N ASP A 73 2.45 0.06 2.95
CA ASP A 73 2.53 -0.03 1.50
C ASP A 73 2.84 1.36 0.94
N MET A 74 4.07 1.51 0.45
CA MET A 74 4.58 2.75 -0.11
C MET A 74 4.38 2.74 -1.62
N ARG A 75 3.80 3.81 -2.15
CA ARG A 75 3.66 4.02 -3.60
C ARG A 75 4.20 5.38 -3.97
N ILE A 76 5.02 5.42 -5.00
CA ILE A 76 5.50 6.70 -5.57
C ILE A 76 4.69 7.04 -6.81
N GLY A 77 4.48 8.34 -7.02
CA GLY A 77 3.91 8.87 -8.24
C GLY A 77 4.68 10.09 -8.70
N HIS A 78 4.72 10.27 -10.02
CA HIS A 78 5.37 11.40 -10.68
C HIS A 78 4.36 12.03 -11.63
N GLY A 79 4.20 13.34 -11.51
CA GLY A 79 3.47 14.16 -12.45
C GLY A 79 4.43 15.06 -13.21
N PHE A 80 4.05 15.36 -14.46
CA PHE A 80 4.68 16.37 -15.28
C PHE A 80 3.59 17.09 -16.08
N ASP A 81 3.58 18.41 -16.02
CA ASP A 81 2.69 19.23 -16.84
C ASP A 81 3.47 20.39 -17.49
N LEU A 82 2.98 20.84 -18.64
CA LEU A 82 3.53 21.95 -19.40
C LEU A 82 2.41 22.74 -20.07
N HIS A 83 2.17 23.96 -19.57
CA HIS A 83 1.22 24.89 -20.15
C HIS A 83 1.94 25.97 -20.97
N ARG A 84 1.32 26.34 -22.10
CA ARG A 84 1.75 27.47 -22.92
C ARG A 84 1.31 28.78 -22.27
N LEU A 85 2.15 29.82 -22.34
CA LEU A 85 1.85 31.16 -21.82
C LEU A 85 1.42 32.10 -22.95
N GLU A 86 0.14 32.48 -22.95
CA GLU A 86 -0.48 33.35 -23.97
C GLU A 86 -0.93 34.71 -23.40
N PRO A 87 -0.88 35.81 -24.17
CA PRO A 87 -1.29 37.13 -23.72
C PRO A 87 -2.77 37.22 -23.35
N GLY A 88 -3.10 38.02 -22.33
CA GLY A 88 -4.49 38.31 -21.93
C GLY A 88 -5.16 37.22 -21.07
N LEU A 89 -4.46 36.13 -20.76
CA LEU A 89 -4.89 35.13 -19.80
C LEU A 89 -4.29 35.41 -18.40
N PRO A 90 -4.96 35.01 -17.30
CA PRO A 90 -4.38 35.08 -15.96
C PRO A 90 -3.31 34.00 -15.77
N LEU A 91 -2.23 34.31 -15.06
CA LEU A 91 -1.26 33.31 -14.61
C LEU A 91 -1.66 32.83 -13.22
N ILE A 92 -2.22 31.63 -13.12
CA ILE A 92 -2.56 30.98 -11.85
C ILE A 92 -1.66 29.76 -11.69
N LEU A 93 -0.97 29.68 -10.55
CA LEU A 93 -0.10 28.54 -10.19
C LEU A 93 -0.27 28.22 -8.71
N GLY A 94 -0.69 26.99 -8.40
CA GLY A 94 -0.96 26.52 -7.04
C GLY A 94 -2.04 27.31 -6.32
N GLY A 95 -3.11 27.71 -7.03
CA GLY A 95 -4.18 28.57 -6.54
C GLY A 95 -3.80 30.04 -6.33
N VAL A 96 -2.60 30.46 -6.76
CA VAL A 96 -2.11 31.83 -6.61
C VAL A 96 -2.13 32.54 -7.96
N ALA A 97 -2.93 33.61 -8.07
CA ALA A 97 -2.86 34.54 -9.19
C ALA A 97 -1.58 35.37 -9.10
N LEU A 98 -0.81 35.39 -10.19
CA LEU A 98 0.51 36.01 -10.29
C LEU A 98 0.47 37.16 -11.31
N GLU A 99 1.14 38.27 -10.98
CA GLU A 99 1.27 39.40 -11.92
C GLU A 99 2.18 39.03 -13.09
N HIS A 100 1.59 38.95 -14.29
CA HIS A 100 2.29 38.59 -15.52
C HIS A 100 1.53 39.14 -16.75
N ASP A 101 2.21 39.32 -17.89
CA ASP A 101 1.64 39.77 -19.17
C ASP A 101 0.98 38.63 -19.97
N ARG A 102 1.08 37.39 -19.46
CA ARG A 102 0.61 36.15 -20.09
C ARG A 102 0.15 35.16 -19.04
N GLY A 103 -0.83 34.33 -19.38
CA GLY A 103 -1.37 33.28 -18.52
C GLY A 103 -1.35 31.91 -19.20
N CYS A 104 -1.67 30.88 -18.43
CA CYS A 104 -1.71 29.50 -18.92
C CYS A 104 -2.87 29.30 -19.90
N ALA A 105 -2.57 28.78 -21.09
CA ALA A 105 -3.59 28.31 -22.02
C ALA A 105 -4.01 26.87 -21.65
N GLY A 106 -5.30 26.67 -21.38
CA GLY A 106 -5.90 25.39 -21.03
C GLY A 106 -7.43 25.41 -21.12
N HIS A 107 -8.08 24.30 -20.79
CA HIS A 107 -9.55 24.16 -20.76
C HIS A 107 -10.17 24.43 -19.36
N SER A 108 -9.31 24.51 -18.33
CA SER A 108 -9.60 24.97 -16.96
C SER A 108 -9.02 26.37 -16.73
N ASP A 109 -8.91 26.82 -15.47
CA ASP A 109 -8.12 28.00 -15.07
C ASP A 109 -6.61 27.93 -15.41
N GLY A 110 -6.13 26.78 -15.88
CA GLY A 110 -4.77 26.60 -16.38
C GLY A 110 -3.72 26.37 -15.29
N ASP A 111 -4.10 25.94 -14.08
CA ASP A 111 -3.15 25.69 -12.99
C ASP A 111 -2.32 24.40 -13.18
N ALA A 112 -1.18 24.56 -13.85
CA ALA A 112 -0.20 23.50 -14.09
C ALA A 112 0.39 22.89 -12.80
N VAL A 113 0.26 23.55 -11.63
CA VAL A 113 0.71 22.97 -10.36
C VAL A 113 -0.29 21.94 -9.88
N TYR A 114 -1.58 22.27 -9.89
CA TYR A 114 -2.63 21.34 -9.49
C TYR A 114 -2.75 20.15 -10.44
N HIS A 115 -2.72 20.37 -11.75
CA HIS A 115 -2.69 19.28 -12.74
C HIS A 115 -1.54 18.30 -12.48
N CYS A 116 -0.32 18.83 -12.28
CA CYS A 116 0.86 18.04 -12.04
C CYS A 116 0.80 17.24 -10.71
N VAL A 117 0.25 17.83 -9.65
CA VAL A 117 0.05 17.12 -8.36
C VAL A 117 -1.05 16.06 -8.47
N VAL A 118 -2.13 16.33 -9.21
CA VAL A 118 -3.20 15.35 -9.51
C VAL A 118 -2.63 14.13 -10.22
N ASP A 119 -1.87 14.30 -11.31
CA ASP A 119 -1.24 13.19 -12.03
C ASP A 119 -0.24 12.40 -11.16
N ALA A 120 0.50 13.08 -10.29
CA ALA A 120 1.36 12.39 -9.33
C ALA A 120 0.54 11.48 -8.39
N VAL A 121 -0.57 11.96 -7.83
CA VAL A 121 -1.45 11.17 -6.95
C VAL A 121 -2.11 10.01 -7.72
N LEU A 122 -2.68 10.28 -8.91
CA LEU A 122 -3.32 9.26 -9.74
C LEU A 122 -2.32 8.17 -10.18
N GLY A 123 -1.11 8.56 -10.59
CA GLY A 123 -0.03 7.66 -10.95
C GLY A 123 0.38 6.75 -9.79
N ALA A 124 0.55 7.30 -8.57
CA ALA A 124 0.83 6.51 -7.38
C ALA A 124 -0.29 5.50 -7.06
N LEU A 125 -1.55 5.85 -7.32
CA LEU A 125 -2.71 4.97 -7.14
C LEU A 125 -2.88 3.95 -8.30
N SER A 126 -2.05 4.01 -9.33
CA SER A 126 -2.17 3.24 -10.57
C SER A 126 -3.54 3.44 -11.26
N LEU A 127 -3.98 4.70 -11.34
CA LEU A 127 -5.19 5.14 -12.00
C LEU A 127 -4.89 5.79 -13.37
N PRO A 128 -5.90 5.94 -14.25
CA PRO A 128 -5.80 6.78 -15.44
C PRO A 128 -5.40 8.22 -15.10
N ASP A 129 -4.74 8.91 -16.02
CA ASP A 129 -4.29 10.30 -15.88
C ASP A 129 -5.45 11.32 -15.89
N ILE A 130 -5.13 12.60 -15.62
CA ILE A 130 -6.11 13.69 -15.59
C ILE A 130 -6.90 13.82 -16.91
N GLY A 131 -6.26 13.66 -18.08
CA GLY A 131 -6.91 13.76 -19.38
C GLY A 131 -7.86 12.58 -19.68
N GLN A 132 -7.55 11.41 -19.13
CA GLN A 132 -8.42 10.23 -19.21
C GLN A 132 -9.60 10.29 -18.24
N LEU A 133 -9.43 10.88 -17.05
CA LEU A 133 -10.48 11.00 -16.04
C LEU A 133 -11.40 12.21 -16.21
N PHE A 134 -10.88 13.30 -16.79
CA PHE A 134 -11.57 14.59 -16.93
C PHE A 134 -11.42 15.13 -18.37
N PRO A 135 -11.94 14.42 -19.40
CA PRO A 135 -11.76 14.82 -20.79
C PRO A 135 -12.50 16.13 -21.12
N ASP A 136 -11.88 16.98 -21.94
CA ASP A 136 -12.42 18.30 -22.36
C ASP A 136 -13.78 18.25 -23.09
N THR A 137 -14.21 17.06 -23.50
CA THR A 137 -15.50 16.80 -24.15
C THR A 137 -16.66 16.67 -23.15
N ASP A 138 -16.38 16.52 -21.86
CA ASP A 138 -17.38 16.41 -20.80
C ASP A 138 -17.81 17.79 -20.31
N SER A 139 -19.08 18.14 -20.55
CA SER A 139 -19.64 19.43 -20.17
C SER A 139 -19.67 19.69 -18.66
N ARG A 140 -19.38 18.69 -17.82
CA ARG A 140 -19.28 18.82 -16.36
C ARG A 140 -17.96 19.44 -15.89
N PHE A 141 -16.90 19.36 -16.70
CA PHE A 141 -15.55 19.84 -16.34
C PHE A 141 -15.08 21.01 -17.22
N LYS A 142 -15.85 21.34 -18.26
CA LYS A 142 -15.59 22.52 -19.07
C LYS A 142 -15.66 23.80 -18.23
N ASP A 143 -14.63 24.64 -18.35
CA ASP A 143 -14.53 25.94 -17.66
C ASP A 143 -14.51 25.81 -16.11
N CYS A 144 -14.15 24.64 -15.55
CA CYS A 144 -14.04 24.44 -14.09
C CYS A 144 -12.67 24.86 -13.52
N GLU A 145 -12.67 25.22 -12.23
CA GLU A 145 -11.45 25.54 -11.49
C GLU A 145 -10.65 24.27 -11.15
N SER A 146 -9.32 24.33 -11.28
CA SER A 146 -8.46 23.14 -11.16
C SER A 146 -8.40 22.54 -9.76
N HIS A 147 -8.88 23.27 -8.73
CA HIS A 147 -9.05 22.74 -7.38
C HIS A 147 -10.03 21.55 -7.34
N VAL A 148 -10.99 21.47 -8.28
CA VAL A 148 -11.95 20.36 -8.39
C VAL A 148 -11.23 19.04 -8.68
N PHE A 149 -10.18 19.07 -9.51
CA PHE A 149 -9.37 17.89 -9.82
C PHE A 149 -8.55 17.42 -8.62
N MET A 150 -8.01 18.35 -7.83
CA MET A 150 -7.30 18.05 -6.57
C MET A 150 -8.23 17.32 -5.58
N THR A 151 -9.43 17.85 -5.34
CA THR A 151 -10.44 17.20 -4.49
C THR A 151 -10.80 15.81 -5.00
N ALA A 152 -11.03 15.67 -6.32
CA ALA A 152 -11.38 14.38 -6.93
C ALA A 152 -10.23 13.35 -6.87
N ALA A 153 -8.97 13.79 -6.88
CA ALA A 153 -7.80 12.94 -6.66
C ALA A 153 -7.67 12.51 -5.19
N TYR A 154 -7.87 13.43 -4.24
CA TYR A 154 -7.92 13.13 -2.80
C TYR A 154 -8.99 12.10 -2.45
N GLU A 155 -10.22 12.25 -2.95
CA GLU A 155 -11.30 11.26 -2.74
C GLU A 155 -10.92 9.85 -3.24
N ARG A 156 -10.24 9.76 -4.40
CA ARG A 156 -9.76 8.50 -4.97
C ARG A 156 -8.63 7.88 -4.16
N MET A 157 -7.78 8.71 -3.55
CA MET A 157 -6.69 8.32 -2.68
C MET A 157 -7.23 7.72 -1.37
N GLN A 158 -8.12 8.45 -0.68
CA GLN A 158 -8.79 7.96 0.53
C GLN A 158 -9.59 6.67 0.27
N LYS A 159 -10.34 6.61 -0.85
CA LYS A 159 -11.12 5.40 -1.22
C LYS A 159 -10.25 4.16 -1.49
N LYS A 160 -8.95 4.33 -1.74
CA LYS A 160 -7.99 3.23 -1.90
C LYS A 160 -7.20 2.92 -0.63
N GLY A 161 -7.50 3.57 0.50
CA GLY A 161 -6.79 3.36 1.76
C GLY A 161 -5.36 3.91 1.75
N PHE A 162 -5.11 5.00 1.03
CA PHE A 162 -3.82 5.70 1.03
C PHE A 162 -3.96 7.13 1.55
N LYS A 163 -2.88 7.63 2.15
CA LYS A 163 -2.69 9.05 2.46
C LYS A 163 -1.35 9.56 1.91
N ILE A 164 -1.23 10.88 1.79
CA ILE A 164 0.04 11.53 1.45
C ILE A 164 1.06 11.28 2.58
N GLY A 165 2.19 10.67 2.24
CA GLY A 165 3.41 10.67 3.05
C GLY A 165 4.17 11.98 2.87
N ASN A 166 4.50 12.35 1.63
CA ASN A 166 5.01 13.68 1.30
C ASN A 166 4.82 14.04 -0.18
N ILE A 167 4.85 15.34 -0.50
CA ILE A 167 4.82 15.89 -1.87
C ILE A 167 6.00 16.84 -2.05
N ASP A 168 6.69 16.74 -3.18
CA ASP A 168 7.74 17.67 -3.59
C ASP A 168 7.50 18.19 -5.02
N VAL A 169 7.23 19.49 -5.14
CA VAL A 169 6.93 20.17 -6.42
C VAL A 169 8.15 20.97 -6.89
N THR A 170 8.36 21.02 -8.20
CA THR A 170 9.33 21.90 -8.86
C THR A 170 8.64 22.65 -9.99
N ILE A 171 8.48 23.96 -9.82
CA ILE A 171 7.95 24.85 -10.86
C ILE A 171 9.13 25.45 -11.63
N ILE A 172 9.12 25.29 -12.95
CA ILE A 172 10.12 25.85 -13.87
C ILE A 172 9.45 26.99 -14.65
N LEU A 173 9.86 28.22 -14.33
CA LEU A 173 9.28 29.45 -14.83
C LEU A 173 10.34 30.57 -14.81
N GLU A 174 10.51 31.28 -15.93
CA GLU A 174 11.50 32.35 -16.04
C GLU A 174 11.07 33.63 -15.29
N ARG A 175 9.77 33.99 -15.33
CA ARG A 175 9.17 35.07 -14.52
C ARG A 175 7.67 34.83 -14.29
N PRO A 176 7.04 35.37 -13.22
CA PRO A 176 7.65 36.20 -12.17
C PRO A 176 8.45 35.38 -11.15
N LYS A 177 9.11 36.06 -10.20
CA LYS A 177 9.83 35.38 -9.11
C LYS A 177 8.82 34.73 -8.16
N LEU A 178 8.75 33.40 -8.15
CA LEU A 178 7.82 32.65 -7.29
C LEU A 178 8.18 32.67 -5.79
N SER A 179 9.40 33.10 -5.41
CA SER A 179 9.86 33.02 -4.01
C SER A 179 8.93 33.62 -2.95
N PRO A 180 8.25 34.77 -3.17
CA PRO A 180 7.26 35.31 -2.22
C PRO A 180 5.98 34.47 -2.11
N HIS A 181 5.66 33.68 -3.14
CA HIS A 181 4.38 32.96 -3.28
C HIS A 181 4.47 31.49 -2.87
N LYS A 182 5.68 30.90 -2.79
CA LYS A 182 5.89 29.48 -2.46
C LYS A 182 5.18 29.02 -1.19
N ALA A 183 5.14 29.85 -0.15
CA ALA A 183 4.49 29.51 1.11
C ALA A 183 2.96 29.36 0.96
N LEU A 184 2.33 30.24 0.16
CA LEU A 184 0.90 30.16 -0.13
C LEU A 184 0.57 28.97 -1.04
N ILE A 185 1.37 28.71 -2.08
CA ILE A 185 1.23 27.51 -2.93
C ILE A 185 1.34 26.23 -2.08
N ARG A 186 2.31 26.19 -1.14
CA ARG A 186 2.51 25.06 -0.22
C ARG A 186 1.30 24.85 0.69
N GLN A 187 0.72 25.93 1.24
CA GLN A 187 -0.49 25.89 2.05
C GLN A 187 -1.70 25.41 1.24
N ASN A 188 -1.93 25.96 0.05
CA ASN A 188 -3.07 25.60 -0.81
C ASN A 188 -3.05 24.10 -1.18
N ILE A 189 -1.88 23.53 -1.51
CA ILE A 189 -1.71 22.09 -1.77
C ILE A 189 -1.98 21.28 -0.50
N ALA A 190 -1.49 21.73 0.66
CA ALA A 190 -1.69 21.08 1.95
C ALA A 190 -3.18 21.02 2.34
N ASP A 191 -3.89 22.14 2.19
CA ASP A 191 -5.31 22.27 2.51
C ASP A 191 -6.19 21.41 1.59
N LEU A 192 -5.94 21.42 0.26
CA LEU A 192 -6.71 20.65 -0.72
C LEU A 192 -6.50 19.14 -0.64
N LEU A 193 -5.37 18.68 -0.11
CA LEU A 193 -5.06 17.25 0.06
C LEU A 193 -5.11 16.80 1.52
N HIS A 194 -5.58 17.66 2.42
CA HIS A 194 -5.73 17.41 3.86
C HIS A 194 -4.46 16.84 4.52
N VAL A 195 -3.29 17.38 4.17
CA VAL A 195 -1.97 16.92 4.64
C VAL A 195 -1.27 18.02 5.44
N ASP A 196 -0.44 17.64 6.41
CA ASP A 196 0.43 18.59 7.11
C ASP A 196 1.34 19.34 6.13
N ILE A 197 1.43 20.66 6.28
CA ILE A 197 2.25 21.53 5.44
C ILE A 197 3.74 21.16 5.46
N GLU A 198 4.24 20.54 6.54
CA GLU A 198 5.62 20.08 6.63
C GLU A 198 5.92 18.86 5.74
N ASN A 199 4.88 18.15 5.28
CA ASN A 199 4.98 17.08 4.28
C ASN A 199 4.85 17.61 2.84
N VAL A 200 4.69 18.92 2.63
CA VAL A 200 4.60 19.54 1.30
C VAL A 200 5.81 20.47 1.07
N ASN A 201 6.47 20.33 -0.07
CA ASN A 201 7.56 21.22 -0.48
C ASN A 201 7.34 21.78 -1.90
N VAL A 202 7.75 23.04 -2.09
CA VAL A 202 7.61 23.77 -3.36
C VAL A 202 8.93 24.44 -3.70
N LYS A 203 9.52 24.01 -4.82
CA LYS A 203 10.76 24.57 -5.40
C LYS A 203 10.41 25.38 -6.65
N ALA A 204 11.19 26.41 -6.93
CA ALA A 204 11.04 27.25 -8.11
C ALA A 204 12.40 27.45 -8.78
N LYS A 205 12.43 27.35 -10.11
CA LYS A 205 13.65 27.50 -10.93
C LYS A 205 13.34 28.29 -12.20
N THR A 206 14.27 29.15 -12.59
CA THR A 206 14.42 29.67 -13.96
C THR A 206 14.84 28.54 -14.91
N HIS A 207 14.66 28.75 -16.22
CA HIS A 207 15.22 27.86 -17.25
C HIS A 207 16.44 28.48 -17.94
N GLU A 208 17.10 29.41 -17.25
CA GLU A 208 18.33 30.09 -17.67
C GLU A 208 18.25 30.72 -19.07
N LYS A 209 17.05 31.21 -19.45
CA LYS A 209 16.73 31.76 -20.79
C LYS A 209 16.89 30.76 -21.96
N VAL A 210 16.86 29.46 -21.66
CA VAL A 210 16.87 28.38 -22.67
C VAL A 210 15.44 27.94 -22.97
N ASP A 211 15.16 27.72 -24.26
CA ASP A 211 13.91 27.19 -24.83
C ASP A 211 12.61 27.97 -24.52
N ALA A 212 11.46 27.35 -24.76
CA ALA A 212 10.14 27.94 -24.56
C ALA A 212 9.89 28.45 -23.14
N ILE A 213 10.45 27.81 -22.11
CA ILE A 213 10.29 28.25 -20.73
C ILE A 213 11.15 29.49 -20.49
N GLY A 214 12.43 29.46 -20.88
CA GLY A 214 13.35 30.58 -20.77
C GLY A 214 12.97 31.78 -21.65
N GLU A 215 12.25 31.55 -22.75
CA GLU A 215 11.66 32.58 -23.61
C GLU A 215 10.33 33.15 -23.06
N ASN A 216 9.86 32.69 -21.89
CA ASN A 216 8.59 33.11 -21.26
C ASN A 216 7.34 32.74 -22.10
N ARG A 217 7.43 31.65 -22.87
CA ARG A 217 6.34 31.09 -23.69
C ARG A 217 5.67 29.85 -23.09
N ALA A 218 6.23 29.31 -22.00
CA ALA A 218 5.69 28.15 -21.30
C ALA A 218 6.03 28.21 -19.80
N VAL A 219 5.24 27.48 -19.02
CA VAL A 219 5.57 27.05 -17.66
C VAL A 219 5.60 25.53 -17.65
N SER A 220 6.50 24.94 -16.87
CA SER A 220 6.49 23.50 -16.64
C SER A 220 6.54 23.19 -15.16
N VAL A 221 5.85 22.13 -14.74
CA VAL A 221 5.84 21.66 -13.36
C VAL A 221 6.19 20.18 -13.33
N HIS A 222 7.00 19.79 -12.35
CA HIS A 222 7.17 18.41 -11.92
C HIS A 222 6.68 18.26 -10.49
N ALA A 223 5.99 17.17 -10.19
CA ALA A 223 5.57 16.79 -8.84
C ALA A 223 5.98 15.35 -8.58
N VAL A 224 6.51 15.09 -7.39
CA VAL A 224 6.71 13.73 -6.88
C VAL A 224 5.89 13.59 -5.61
N THR A 225 5.10 12.53 -5.51
CA THR A 225 4.35 12.18 -4.31
C THR A 225 4.76 10.81 -3.81
N LEU A 226 4.84 10.67 -2.49
CA LEU A 226 4.88 9.41 -1.79
C LEU A 226 3.52 9.22 -1.13
N LEU A 227 2.80 8.16 -1.49
CA LEU A 227 1.66 7.66 -0.75
C LEU A 227 2.12 6.58 0.22
N VAL A 228 1.50 6.55 1.40
CA VAL A 228 1.60 5.47 2.38
C VAL A 228 0.21 4.91 2.62
N SER A 229 0.09 3.60 2.84
CA SER A 229 -1.17 3.00 3.27
C SER A 229 -1.67 3.67 4.55
N ASP A 230 -2.92 4.12 4.56
CA ASP A 230 -3.58 4.75 5.70
C ASP A 230 -4.06 3.69 6.72
N HIS A 231 -3.11 2.85 7.15
CA HIS A 231 -3.27 1.90 8.24
C HIS A 231 -2.85 2.53 9.58
N GLU A 232 -3.20 3.80 9.81
CA GLU A 232 -3.55 4.14 11.19
C GLU A 232 -4.80 3.35 11.53
N THR A 233 -4.88 2.83 12.77
CA THR A 233 -5.93 1.90 13.16
C THR A 233 -7.31 2.47 12.86
N ALA A 234 -7.93 1.97 11.78
CA ALA A 234 -9.34 2.11 11.53
C ALA A 234 -10.08 1.37 12.65
N ALA A 235 -10.25 2.06 13.78
CA ALA A 235 -11.32 1.74 14.70
C ALA A 235 -12.59 1.83 13.85
N PRO A 236 -13.30 0.72 13.59
CA PRO A 236 -14.51 0.77 12.79
C PRO A 236 -15.46 1.76 13.47
N ALA A 237 -16.20 2.53 12.69
CA ALA A 237 -17.10 3.57 13.20
C ALA A 237 -18.05 2.99 14.26
N ALA A 238 -17.71 3.19 15.53
CA ALA A 238 -18.32 2.51 16.68
C ALA A 238 -19.63 3.20 17.07
N ALA A 239 -20.57 3.30 16.12
CA ALA A 239 -21.74 4.15 16.23
C ALA A 239 -22.95 3.72 15.35
N GLU A 240 -23.29 2.41 15.27
CA GLU A 240 -24.70 2.02 14.98
C GLU A 240 -25.16 0.59 15.32
N VAL A 241 -24.28 -0.36 15.68
CA VAL A 241 -24.66 -1.81 15.82
C VAL A 241 -25.35 -2.18 17.15
N ILE A 242 -25.58 -1.24 18.07
CA ILE A 242 -26.05 -1.55 19.45
C ILE A 242 -27.49 -2.10 19.51
N ALA A 243 -28.31 -1.92 18.46
CA ALA A 243 -29.72 -2.34 18.47
C ALA A 243 -29.98 -3.84 18.20
N GLU A 244 -29.09 -4.56 17.50
CA GLU A 244 -29.38 -5.92 17.00
C GLU A 244 -28.81 -7.09 17.84
N ALA A 245 -28.10 -6.78 18.93
CA ALA A 245 -27.42 -7.78 19.77
C ALA A 245 -28.34 -8.90 20.30
N SER A 246 -29.63 -8.63 20.51
CA SER A 246 -30.62 -9.62 20.96
C SER A 246 -30.97 -10.66 19.89
N ALA A 247 -30.97 -10.30 18.61
CA ALA A 247 -31.20 -11.21 17.49
C ALA A 247 -29.95 -12.08 17.24
N GLY A 248 -28.76 -11.47 17.30
CA GLY A 248 -27.48 -12.15 17.19
C GLY A 248 -27.31 -13.25 18.25
N LYS A 249 -27.58 -12.93 19.54
CA LYS A 249 -27.49 -13.92 20.63
C LYS A 249 -28.38 -15.14 20.38
N ALA A 250 -29.62 -14.93 19.93
CA ALA A 250 -30.55 -16.02 19.61
C ALA A 250 -30.16 -16.84 18.35
N VAL A 251 -29.50 -16.24 17.35
CA VAL A 251 -28.95 -16.98 16.19
C VAL A 251 -27.75 -17.82 16.61
N THR A 252 -26.84 -17.25 17.39
CA THR A 252 -25.66 -17.92 17.94
C THR A 252 -26.07 -19.05 18.89
N GLU A 253 -27.06 -18.86 19.76
CA GLU A 253 -27.62 -19.91 20.61
C GLU A 253 -28.30 -21.03 19.80
N ARG A 254 -28.99 -20.73 18.68
CA ARG A 254 -29.53 -21.77 17.78
C ARG A 254 -28.44 -22.54 17.03
N LEU A 255 -27.37 -21.87 16.61
CA LEU A 255 -26.20 -22.51 15.98
C LEU A 255 -25.41 -23.35 17.00
N LEU A 256 -25.20 -22.84 18.21
CA LEU A 256 -24.58 -23.56 19.33
C LEU A 256 -25.45 -24.71 19.80
N GLY A 257 -26.79 -24.59 19.79
CA GLY A 257 -27.72 -25.69 20.02
C GLY A 257 -27.59 -26.77 18.96
N LEU A 258 -27.59 -26.39 17.68
CA LEU A 258 -27.31 -27.30 16.57
C LEU A 258 -25.93 -27.96 16.65
N VAL A 259 -24.90 -27.23 17.06
CA VAL A 259 -23.54 -27.78 17.27
C VAL A 259 -23.51 -28.69 18.50
N GLY A 260 -24.15 -28.33 19.61
CA GLY A 260 -24.22 -29.12 20.84
C GLY A 260 -25.03 -30.40 20.66
N ASP A 261 -26.14 -30.36 19.94
CA ASP A 261 -26.91 -31.55 19.58
C ASP A 261 -26.18 -32.39 18.52
N ARG A 262 -25.41 -31.77 17.62
CA ARG A 262 -24.44 -32.49 16.77
C ARG A 262 -23.30 -33.10 17.58
N THR A 263 -22.84 -32.49 18.67
CA THR A 263 -21.79 -33.03 19.56
C THR A 263 -22.32 -34.20 20.39
N LYS A 264 -23.56 -34.12 20.89
CA LYS A 264 -24.27 -35.27 21.50
C LYS A 264 -24.53 -36.38 20.48
N ALA A 265 -24.83 -36.04 19.22
CA ALA A 265 -24.91 -37.02 18.14
C ALA A 265 -23.53 -37.63 17.84
N ILE A 266 -22.45 -36.86 17.84
CA ILE A 266 -21.06 -37.35 17.65
C ILE A 266 -20.65 -38.30 18.79
N GLN A 267 -21.06 -38.04 20.04
CA GLN A 267 -20.83 -38.98 21.15
C GLN A 267 -21.65 -40.28 21.01
N ASN A 268 -22.87 -40.23 20.47
CA ASN A 268 -23.70 -41.41 20.26
C ASN A 268 -23.35 -42.18 18.96
N VAL A 269 -22.81 -41.53 17.94
CA VAL A 269 -22.37 -42.15 16.67
C VAL A 269 -20.95 -42.71 16.81
N THR A 270 -20.74 -43.50 17.87
CA THR A 270 -19.57 -44.40 17.99
C THR A 270 -19.84 -45.76 17.31
N GLN A 271 -20.97 -45.91 16.62
CA GLN A 271 -21.24 -47.00 15.67
C GLN A 271 -21.89 -46.44 14.39
N ASN A 272 -21.35 -46.85 13.23
CA ASN A 272 -21.82 -46.60 11.87
C ASN A 272 -21.81 -45.15 11.31
N GLY A 273 -20.79 -44.87 10.48
CA GLY A 273 -21.05 -44.34 9.13
C GLY A 273 -20.75 -42.87 8.84
N ASN A 274 -19.54 -42.59 8.35
CA ASN A 274 -19.22 -41.48 7.43
C ASN A 274 -19.78 -40.07 7.75
N ARG A 275 -19.14 -39.32 8.66
CA ARG A 275 -18.90 -37.85 8.56
C ARG A 275 -18.07 -37.28 9.73
N THR A 276 -16.77 -37.58 9.78
CA THR A 276 -15.81 -37.02 10.75
C THR A 276 -14.44 -36.67 10.13
N LYS A 277 -14.43 -36.18 8.88
CA LYS A 277 -13.20 -35.91 8.08
C LYS A 277 -12.19 -34.93 8.71
N LEU A 278 -12.55 -34.18 9.75
CA LEU A 278 -11.62 -33.27 10.46
C LEU A 278 -11.09 -33.89 11.75
N PHE A 279 -11.95 -34.47 12.60
CA PHE A 279 -11.51 -35.24 13.78
C PHE A 279 -10.58 -36.41 13.41
N SER A 280 -10.83 -37.09 12.27
CA SER A 280 -9.95 -38.15 11.77
C SER A 280 -8.56 -37.67 11.31
N LYS A 281 -8.32 -36.36 11.21
CA LYS A 281 -7.02 -35.75 10.88
C LYS A 281 -6.23 -35.30 12.13
N GLY A 282 -6.84 -35.37 13.31
CA GLY A 282 -6.23 -35.06 14.60
C GLY A 282 -6.06 -33.56 14.91
N ARG A 283 -5.87 -33.26 16.20
CA ARG A 283 -5.79 -31.91 16.80
C ARG A 283 -4.95 -30.91 16.03
N GLN A 284 -3.78 -31.30 15.52
CA GLN A 284 -2.89 -30.40 14.75
C GLN A 284 -3.57 -29.83 13.50
N LYS A 285 -4.36 -30.63 12.78
CA LYS A 285 -5.08 -30.17 11.58
C LYS A 285 -6.35 -29.37 11.91
N ILE A 286 -6.95 -29.62 13.07
CA ILE A 286 -8.06 -28.79 13.58
C ILE A 286 -7.53 -27.40 13.97
N ALA A 287 -6.45 -27.35 14.77
CA ALA A 287 -5.80 -26.11 15.18
C ALA A 287 -5.19 -25.33 13.99
N GLN A 288 -4.62 -26.03 13.00
CA GLN A 288 -4.21 -25.38 11.75
C GLN A 288 -5.39 -24.69 11.07
N LYS A 289 -6.58 -25.32 11.02
CA LYS A 289 -7.75 -24.69 10.40
C LYS A 289 -8.22 -23.44 11.14
N VAL A 290 -8.25 -23.47 12.48
CA VAL A 290 -8.50 -22.25 13.28
C VAL A 290 -7.51 -21.13 12.96
N GLY A 291 -6.24 -21.47 12.70
CA GLY A 291 -5.22 -20.50 12.29
C GLY A 291 -5.39 -19.97 10.86
N GLU A 292 -5.82 -20.82 9.91
CA GLU A 292 -6.14 -20.42 8.53
C GLU A 292 -7.30 -19.43 8.53
N GLU A 293 -8.47 -19.79 9.09
CA GLU A 293 -9.63 -18.89 9.00
C GLU A 293 -9.42 -17.59 9.80
N ALA A 294 -8.66 -17.63 10.91
CA ALA A 294 -8.30 -16.42 11.65
C ALA A 294 -7.39 -15.47 10.86
N VAL A 295 -6.54 -15.99 9.98
CA VAL A 295 -5.72 -15.18 9.06
C VAL A 295 -6.58 -14.65 7.92
N GLU A 296 -7.51 -15.45 7.38
CA GLU A 296 -8.42 -15.03 6.31
C GLU A 296 -9.39 -13.93 6.78
N VAL A 297 -9.95 -14.03 8.00
CA VAL A 297 -10.69 -12.92 8.68
C VAL A 297 -9.87 -11.64 8.75
N VAL A 298 -8.58 -11.74 9.12
CA VAL A 298 -7.72 -10.55 9.22
C VAL A 298 -7.43 -9.98 7.83
N ILE A 299 -7.15 -10.82 6.82
CA ILE A 299 -6.90 -10.39 5.44
C ILE A 299 -8.12 -9.63 4.90
N ASP A 300 -9.32 -10.21 5.02
CA ASP A 300 -10.56 -9.58 4.54
C ASP A 300 -10.89 -8.30 5.31
N ALA A 301 -10.65 -8.27 6.63
CA ALA A 301 -10.83 -7.06 7.43
C ALA A 301 -9.85 -5.95 7.03
N THR A 302 -8.60 -6.28 6.69
CA THR A 302 -7.62 -5.31 6.16
C THR A 302 -7.86 -4.93 4.70
N SER A 303 -8.77 -5.61 4.01
CA SER A 303 -9.12 -5.39 2.60
C SER A 303 -10.51 -4.77 2.41
N ASP A 304 -11.13 -4.28 3.49
CA ASP A 304 -12.51 -3.76 3.54
C ASP A 304 -13.60 -4.73 3.01
N ASN A 305 -13.29 -6.04 2.96
CA ASN A 305 -14.19 -7.07 2.45
C ASN A 305 -15.15 -7.55 3.54
N ILE A 306 -16.15 -6.74 3.87
CA ILE A 306 -17.14 -7.04 4.92
C ILE A 306 -17.86 -8.39 4.70
N GLU A 307 -18.15 -8.77 3.45
CA GLU A 307 -18.79 -10.05 3.15
C GLU A 307 -17.85 -11.24 3.44
N GLY A 308 -16.55 -11.08 3.14
CA GLY A 308 -15.50 -12.02 3.52
C GLY A 308 -15.34 -12.13 5.04
N VAL A 309 -15.19 -10.99 5.74
CA VAL A 309 -15.12 -10.95 7.22
C VAL A 309 -16.26 -11.72 7.86
N ILE A 310 -17.50 -11.58 7.36
CA ILE A 310 -18.66 -12.32 7.88
C ILE A 310 -18.55 -13.84 7.64
N LYS A 311 -18.13 -14.26 6.44
CA LYS A 311 -17.96 -15.68 6.08
C LYS A 311 -16.84 -16.32 6.89
N GLU A 312 -15.65 -15.74 6.84
CA GLU A 312 -14.48 -16.32 7.50
C GLU A 312 -14.61 -16.24 9.04
N SER A 313 -15.36 -15.28 9.59
CA SER A 313 -15.70 -15.27 11.02
C SER A 313 -16.63 -16.42 11.40
N ALA A 314 -17.56 -16.79 10.52
CA ALA A 314 -18.45 -17.94 10.75
C ALA A 314 -17.68 -19.26 10.71
N ASP A 315 -16.77 -19.43 9.74
CA ASP A 315 -15.94 -20.62 9.60
C ASP A 315 -14.86 -20.71 10.71
N LEU A 316 -14.29 -19.57 11.14
CA LEU A 316 -13.45 -19.48 12.33
C LEU A 316 -14.20 -19.94 13.59
N LEU A 317 -15.41 -19.42 13.83
CA LEU A 317 -16.23 -19.84 14.98
C LEU A 317 -16.59 -21.33 14.92
N TYR A 318 -16.89 -21.86 13.73
CA TYR A 318 -17.13 -23.29 13.53
C TYR A 318 -15.88 -24.11 13.88
N HIS A 319 -14.72 -23.79 13.31
CA HIS A 319 -13.48 -24.51 13.56
C HIS A 319 -12.98 -24.38 15.01
N LEU A 320 -13.24 -23.24 15.66
CA LEU A 320 -12.94 -23.02 17.07
C LEU A 320 -13.81 -23.91 17.97
N ASN A 321 -15.11 -24.05 17.68
CA ASN A 321 -15.99 -24.99 18.39
C ASN A 321 -15.55 -26.45 18.20
N VAL A 322 -15.10 -26.82 16.99
CA VAL A 322 -14.53 -28.16 16.74
C VAL A 322 -13.25 -28.39 17.53
N LEU A 323 -12.38 -27.37 17.67
CA LEU A 323 -11.19 -27.44 18.51
C LEU A 323 -11.54 -27.58 19.99
N TRP A 324 -12.50 -26.79 20.51
CA TRP A 324 -12.98 -26.90 21.89
C TRP A 324 -13.49 -28.31 22.20
N ALA A 325 -14.29 -28.90 21.31
CA ALA A 325 -14.75 -30.28 21.45
C ALA A 325 -13.59 -31.31 21.47
N ASP A 326 -12.53 -31.11 20.69
CA ASP A 326 -11.34 -31.98 20.69
C ASP A 326 -10.47 -31.81 21.95
N VAL A 327 -10.44 -30.63 22.57
CA VAL A 327 -9.70 -30.39 23.83
C VAL A 327 -10.53 -30.56 25.11
N GLY A 328 -11.85 -30.79 24.99
CA GLY A 328 -12.75 -30.97 26.13
C GLY A 328 -13.23 -29.67 26.80
N VAL A 329 -13.08 -28.52 26.14
CA VAL A 329 -13.61 -27.22 26.59
C VAL A 329 -15.07 -27.10 26.15
N LYS A 330 -15.95 -26.61 27.02
CA LYS A 330 -17.35 -26.30 26.63
C LYS A 330 -17.45 -24.83 26.21
N PRO A 331 -18.32 -24.50 25.23
CA PRO A 331 -18.61 -23.10 24.91
C PRO A 331 -19.06 -22.30 26.13
N ASP A 332 -19.88 -22.89 27.00
CA ASP A 332 -20.37 -22.26 28.24
C ASP A 332 -19.24 -21.80 29.17
N ASP A 333 -18.15 -22.57 29.26
CA ASP A 333 -16.98 -22.21 30.07
C ASP A 333 -16.27 -20.96 29.50
N VAL A 334 -16.26 -20.82 28.17
CA VAL A 334 -15.68 -19.65 27.45
C VAL A 334 -16.61 -18.44 27.55
N TRP A 335 -17.92 -18.64 27.46
CA TRP A 335 -18.89 -17.55 27.59
C TRP A 335 -18.92 -16.98 29.02
N ALA A 336 -18.86 -17.84 30.04
CA ALA A 336 -18.73 -17.39 31.43
C ALA A 336 -17.43 -16.60 31.68
N GLU A 337 -16.32 -17.00 31.05
CA GLU A 337 -15.06 -16.24 31.09
C GLU A 337 -15.19 -14.86 30.41
N LEU A 338 -15.90 -14.74 29.28
CA LEU A 338 -16.17 -13.44 28.65
C LEU A 338 -17.10 -12.56 29.49
N GLU A 339 -18.20 -13.10 30.02
CA GLU A 339 -19.12 -12.38 30.91
C GLU A 339 -18.39 -11.87 32.18
N SER A 340 -17.42 -12.62 32.71
CA SER A 340 -16.58 -12.18 33.84
C SER A 340 -15.72 -10.93 33.51
N ARG A 341 -15.40 -10.72 32.24
CA ARG A 341 -14.53 -9.62 31.77
C ARG A 341 -15.31 -8.34 31.46
N GLU A 342 -16.58 -8.42 31.06
CA GLU A 342 -17.41 -7.25 30.73
C GLU A 342 -17.57 -6.28 31.92
N GLY A 343 -17.49 -6.77 33.15
CA GLY A 343 -17.50 -5.94 34.37
C GLY A 343 -16.16 -5.29 34.77
N THR A 344 -15.05 -5.56 34.06
CA THR A 344 -13.68 -5.22 34.53
C THR A 344 -12.98 -4.18 33.63
N SER A 345 -13.72 -3.19 33.13
CA SER A 345 -13.18 -2.22 32.17
C SER A 345 -12.07 -1.29 32.72
N GLY A 346 -10.96 -1.25 31.99
CA GLY A 346 -10.05 -0.10 31.89
C GLY A 346 -8.98 0.10 32.98
N ILE A 347 -9.34 0.11 34.26
CA ILE A 347 -8.45 0.70 35.30
C ILE A 347 -7.82 -0.33 36.24
N LYS A 348 -8.54 -1.39 36.64
CA LYS A 348 -8.03 -2.35 37.65
C LYS A 348 -7.05 -3.40 37.10
N GLU A 349 -7.14 -3.77 35.82
CA GLU A 349 -6.28 -4.83 35.25
C GLU A 349 -4.80 -4.43 35.16
N LYS A 350 -4.50 -3.14 35.00
CA LYS A 350 -3.11 -2.62 35.04
C LYS A 350 -2.51 -2.64 36.45
N ALA A 351 -3.30 -2.79 37.51
CA ALA A 351 -2.85 -2.79 38.89
C ALA A 351 -2.65 -4.20 39.49
N SER A 352 -3.08 -5.26 38.81
CA SER A 352 -3.09 -6.64 39.33
C SER A 352 -1.98 -7.56 38.79
N ARG A 353 -1.11 -7.08 37.89
CA ARG A 353 0.05 -7.85 37.41
C ARG A 353 1.23 -7.65 38.37
N PRO A 354 1.78 -8.71 39.00
CA PRO A 354 3.01 -8.59 39.79
C PRO A 354 4.20 -8.27 38.87
N VAL A 355 5.15 -7.50 39.40
CA VAL A 355 6.41 -7.08 38.75
C VAL A 355 7.44 -8.21 38.76
#